data_AF-A0A839U6H0-F1
#
_entry.id   AF-A0A839U6H0-F1
#
_cell.length_a   1.000
_cell.length_b   1.000
_cell.length_c   1.000
_cell.angle_alpha   90.00
_cell.angle_beta   90.00
_cell.angle_gamma   90.00
#
_symmetry.space_group_name_H-M   'P 1'
#
loop_
_entity.id
_entity.type
_entity.pdbx_description
1 polymer ?
#
loop_
_entity_poly.entity_id
_entity_poly.type
_entity_poly.pdbx_seq_one_letter_code
_entity_poly.pdbx_strand_id
1 'polypeptide(L)'
;MFEAVLLICFGVLGSNLGQHEGLFVPATVMLLCFIMGLQNAIMTKLSGARIRTTHVTGLVTDMSIELGKLFYWNASRHDSGKPFVRADRKKLKLLASLVGLFFSGGVAGAIGFKQLGFAASLILAAILLTLAIVPVLDDLNVRLKHAWRKDL
;
A
#
# COMPACT_ATOMS: atom_id res chain seq x y z
N MET A 1 12.65 4.73 -4.27
CA MET A 1 13.97 4.08 -4.36
C MET A 1 14.37 3.35 -3.07
N PHE A 2 14.36 4.01 -1.90
CA PHE A 2 14.73 3.36 -0.63
C PHE A 2 13.94 2.06 -0.32
N GLU A 3 12.62 2.06 -0.49
CA GLU A 3 11.82 0.84 -0.28
C GLU A 3 12.21 -0.31 -1.21
N ALA A 4 12.54 -0.01 -2.48
CA ALA A 4 12.97 -1.03 -3.44
C ALA A 4 14.31 -1.64 -3.03
N VAL A 5 15.28 -0.82 -2.57
CA VAL A 5 16.57 -1.31 -2.05
C VAL A 5 16.35 -2.20 -0.83
N LEU A 6 15.50 -1.79 0.11
CA LEU A 6 15.21 -2.59 1.30
C LEU A 6 14.51 -3.91 0.95
N LEU A 7 13.63 -3.93 -0.04
CA LEU A 7 13.01 -5.17 -0.53
C LEU A 7 14.02 -6.10 -1.23
N ILE A 8 15.00 -5.57 -1.96
CA ILE A 8 16.11 -6.36 -2.51
C ILE A 8 16.93 -6.97 -1.37
N CYS A 9 17.31 -6.17 -0.37
CA CYS A 9 18.01 -6.68 0.82
C CYS A 9 17.21 -7.76 1.54
N PHE A 10 15.89 -7.59 1.65
CA PHE A 10 15.00 -8.59 2.24
C PHE A 10 14.98 -9.89 1.42
N GLY A 11 14.87 -9.80 0.10
CA GLY A 11 14.91 -10.96 -0.79
C GLY A 11 16.22 -11.74 -0.71
N VAL A 12 17.36 -11.03 -0.70
CA VAL A 12 18.69 -11.62 -0.61
C VAL A 12 18.93 -12.24 0.76
N LEU A 13 18.61 -11.55 1.85
CA LEU A 13 18.74 -12.13 3.19
C LEU A 13 17.82 -13.34 3.34
N GLY A 14 16.58 -13.22 2.86
CA GLY A 14 15.57 -14.26 2.79
C GLY A 14 16.02 -15.55 2.09
N SER A 15 16.61 -15.43 0.90
CA SER A 15 17.08 -16.59 0.15
C SER A 15 18.24 -17.34 0.83
N ASN A 16 18.97 -16.67 1.72
CA ASN A 16 20.09 -17.25 2.46
C ASN A 16 19.67 -17.89 3.82
N LEU A 17 18.39 -17.81 4.20
CA LEU A 17 17.89 -18.43 5.46
C LEU A 17 18.12 -19.94 5.52
N GLY A 18 18.01 -20.64 4.37
CA GLY A 18 18.13 -22.10 4.31
C GLY A 18 19.55 -22.64 4.55
N GLN A 19 20.57 -21.78 4.62
CA GLN A 19 21.98 -22.16 4.85
C GLN A 19 22.46 -21.78 6.26
N HIS A 20 21.88 -20.76 6.90
CA HIS A 20 22.33 -20.22 8.19
C HIS A 20 21.15 -19.75 9.06
N GLU A 21 20.49 -20.69 9.76
CA GLU A 21 19.21 -20.42 10.45
C GLU A 21 19.31 -19.45 11.66
N GLY A 22 20.47 -19.34 12.31
CA GLY A 22 20.59 -18.65 13.61
C GLY A 22 20.38 -17.13 13.58
N LEU A 23 21.14 -16.41 12.72
CA LEU A 23 21.13 -14.94 12.72
C LEU A 23 20.23 -14.33 11.63
N PHE A 24 19.99 -15.07 10.55
CA PHE A 24 19.28 -14.57 9.38
C PHE A 24 17.75 -14.45 9.60
N VAL A 25 17.17 -15.33 10.43
CA VAL A 25 15.74 -15.26 10.77
C VAL A 25 15.43 -13.97 11.57
N PRO A 26 16.09 -13.64 12.70
CA PRO A 26 15.85 -12.39 13.40
C PRO A 26 16.14 -11.15 12.54
N ALA A 27 17.22 -11.19 11.75
CA ALA A 27 17.59 -10.07 10.88
C ALA A 27 16.53 -9.79 9.81
N THR A 28 15.99 -10.83 9.16
CA THR A 28 14.93 -10.66 8.15
C THR A 28 13.62 -10.19 8.75
N VAL A 29 13.25 -10.66 9.94
CA VAL A 29 12.07 -10.16 10.66
C VAL A 29 12.23 -8.69 11.06
N MET A 30 13.39 -8.30 11.62
CA MET A 30 13.66 -6.90 11.95
C MET A 30 13.61 -6.00 10.71
N LEU A 31 14.18 -6.46 9.59
CA LEU A 31 14.14 -5.75 8.32
C LEU A 31 12.70 -5.59 7.81
N LEU A 32 11.88 -6.64 7.86
CA LEU A 32 10.47 -6.56 7.50
C LEU A 32 9.69 -5.57 8.38
N CYS A 33 9.88 -5.63 9.69
CA CYS A 33 9.26 -4.68 10.63
C CYS A 33 9.65 -3.25 10.30
N PHE A 34 10.92 -3.00 9.97
CA PHE A 34 11.39 -1.69 9.53
C PHE A 34 10.75 -1.25 8.21
N ILE A 35 10.70 -2.11 7.20
CA ILE A 35 10.05 -1.83 5.91
C ILE A 35 8.58 -1.47 6.10
N MET A 36 7.85 -2.22 6.92
CA MET A 36 6.45 -1.93 7.22
C MET A 36 6.27 -0.59 7.94
N GLY A 37 7.14 -0.26 8.89
CA GLY A 37 7.14 1.04 9.56
C GLY A 37 7.41 2.19 8.59
N LEU A 38 8.38 2.01 7.69
CA LEU A 38 8.74 2.99 6.67
C LEU A 38 7.59 3.24 5.69
N GLN A 39 6.93 2.17 5.21
CA GLN A 39 5.76 2.27 4.33
C GLN A 39 4.64 3.11 4.96
N ASN A 40 4.38 2.91 6.26
CA ASN A 40 3.38 3.69 6.97
C ASN A 40 3.75 5.18 7.07
N ALA A 41 5.02 5.50 7.31
CA ALA A 41 5.50 6.88 7.36
C ALA A 41 5.40 7.58 6.00
N ILE A 42 5.82 6.90 4.93
CA ILE A 42 5.75 7.42 3.56
C ILE A 42 4.31 7.68 3.15
N MET A 43 3.41 6.72 3.35
CA MET A 43 1.99 6.88 3.01
C MET A 43 1.32 7.99 3.81
N THR A 44 1.69 8.16 5.08
CA THR A 44 1.19 9.26 5.92
C THR A 44 1.63 10.61 5.36
N LYS A 45 2.90 10.75 4.96
CA LYS A 45 3.41 11.99 4.35
C LYS A 45 2.77 12.28 2.99
N LEU A 46 2.65 11.26 2.14
CA LEU A 46 2.11 11.41 0.78
C LEU A 46 0.62 11.75 0.79
N SER A 47 -0.15 11.17 1.72
CA SER A 47 -1.60 11.38 1.82
C SER A 47 -2.00 12.58 2.68
N GLY A 48 -1.06 13.33 3.25
CA GLY A 48 -1.37 14.41 4.20
C GLY A 48 -2.08 13.89 5.45
N ALA A 49 -1.63 12.76 5.99
CA ALA A 49 -2.20 12.03 7.14
C ALA A 49 -3.64 11.50 6.95
N ARG A 50 -4.18 11.50 5.73
CA ARG A 50 -5.54 11.01 5.45
C ARG A 50 -5.63 9.50 5.28
N ILE A 51 -4.56 8.83 4.87
CA ILE A 51 -4.58 7.40 4.52
C ILE A 51 -3.45 6.68 5.25
N ARG A 52 -3.78 5.60 5.98
CA ARG A 52 -2.83 4.59 6.45
C ARG A 52 -3.21 3.22 5.92
N THR A 53 -2.24 2.54 5.31
CA THR A 53 -2.39 1.23 4.67
C THR A 53 -2.72 0.10 5.66
N THR A 54 -2.38 0.26 6.94
CA THR A 54 -2.67 -0.72 8.00
C THR A 54 -4.06 -0.61 8.61
N HIS A 55 -4.78 0.49 8.38
CA HIS A 55 -6.14 0.68 8.91
C HIS A 55 -7.21 0.04 8.01
N VAL A 56 -6.91 -1.10 7.41
CA VAL A 56 -7.82 -1.77 6.46
C VAL A 56 -9.13 -2.21 7.15
N THR A 57 -9.08 -2.54 8.43
CA THR A 57 -10.25 -2.89 9.25
C THR A 57 -11.24 -1.72 9.35
N GLY A 58 -10.74 -0.49 9.45
CA GLY A 58 -11.57 0.72 9.38
C GLY A 58 -12.23 0.88 8.02
N LEU A 59 -11.49 0.67 6.93
CA LEU A 59 -12.02 0.74 5.57
C LEU A 59 -13.12 -0.31 5.31
N VAL A 60 -12.92 -1.54 5.81
CA VAL A 60 -13.92 -2.62 5.72
C VAL A 60 -15.17 -2.29 6.53
N THR A 61 -15.01 -1.74 7.73
CA THR A 61 -16.14 -1.30 8.57
C THR A 61 -16.94 -0.20 7.86
N ASP A 62 -16.27 0.83 7.37
CA ASP A 62 -16.90 1.94 6.65
C ASP A 62 -17.60 1.47 5.36
N MET A 63 -16.99 0.53 4.64
CA MET A 63 -17.59 -0.09 3.47
C MET A 63 -18.87 -0.83 3.84
N SER A 64 -18.84 -1.59 4.93
CA SER A 64 -19.98 -2.36 5.43
C SER A 64 -21.12 -1.46 5.90
N ILE A 65 -20.81 -0.31 6.51
CA ILE A 65 -21.81 0.70 6.90
C ILE A 65 -22.50 1.28 5.66
N GLU A 66 -21.75 1.71 4.64
CA GLU A 66 -22.35 2.26 3.41
C GLU A 66 -23.14 1.20 2.63
N LEU A 67 -22.68 -0.05 2.64
CA LEU A 67 -23.41 -1.17 2.07
C LEU A 67 -24.74 -1.41 2.83
N GLY A 68 -24.70 -1.36 4.17
CA GLY A 68 -25.89 -1.48 5.02
C GLY A 68 -26.93 -0.38 4.75
N LYS A 69 -26.47 0.88 4.56
CA LYS A 69 -27.34 1.99 4.15
C LYS A 69 -27.98 1.78 2.77
N LEU A 70 -27.28 1.09 1.85
CA LEU A 70 -27.77 0.88 0.48
C LEU A 70 -28.94 -0.11 0.47
N PHE A 71 -28.87 -1.13 1.33
CA PHE A 71 -29.91 -2.14 1.51
C PHE A 71 -30.92 -1.78 2.61
N TYR A 72 -30.80 -0.59 3.22
CA TYR A 72 -31.71 -0.15 4.25
C TYR A 72 -33.10 0.12 3.66
N TRP A 73 -34.09 -0.64 4.12
CA TRP A 73 -35.47 -0.45 3.72
C TRP A 73 -36.02 0.81 4.42
N ASN A 74 -36.16 1.91 3.68
CA ASN A 74 -36.79 3.14 4.16
C ASN A 74 -38.33 3.00 4.23
N ALA A 75 -38.82 2.12 5.11
CA ALA A 75 -40.23 1.70 5.15
C ALA A 75 -41.17 2.81 5.63
N SER A 76 -40.67 3.76 6.42
CA SER A 76 -41.42 4.91 6.90
C SER A 76 -41.38 6.06 5.87
N ARG A 77 -42.08 5.88 4.75
CA ARG A 77 -42.35 6.99 3.81
C ARG A 77 -43.45 7.94 4.31
N HIS A 78 -44.11 7.59 5.43
CA HIS A 78 -45.30 8.25 5.99
C HIS A 78 -45.08 8.83 7.39
N ASP A 79 -43.88 8.70 7.97
CA ASP A 79 -43.57 9.21 9.31
C ASP A 79 -42.60 10.39 9.18
N SER A 80 -43.16 11.61 9.24
CA SER A 80 -42.51 12.89 8.89
C SER A 80 -41.30 13.27 9.76
N GLY A 81 -40.88 12.41 10.70
CA GLY A 81 -39.81 12.67 11.67
C GLY A 81 -38.53 11.86 11.51
N LYS A 82 -38.46 10.85 10.62
CA LYS A 82 -37.27 9.99 10.51
C LYS A 82 -36.36 10.40 9.34
N PRO A 83 -35.05 10.65 9.57
CA PRO A 83 -34.12 11.02 8.51
C PRO A 83 -33.96 9.87 7.49
N PHE A 84 -34.07 10.21 6.21
CA PHE A 84 -33.97 9.24 5.11
C PHE A 84 -32.54 8.71 4.99
N VAL A 85 -32.34 7.40 5.15
CA VAL A 85 -31.02 6.79 5.05
C VAL A 85 -30.65 6.65 3.56
N ARG A 86 -29.65 7.42 3.11
CA ARG A 86 -29.05 7.32 1.77
C ARG A 86 -27.62 6.82 1.88
N ALA A 87 -27.30 5.79 1.09
CA ALA A 87 -25.92 5.37 0.86
C ALA A 87 -25.20 6.33 -0.08
N ASP A 88 -23.96 6.64 0.23
CA ASP A 88 -23.06 7.31 -0.72
C ASP A 88 -22.40 6.27 -1.62
N ARG A 89 -22.94 6.13 -2.84
CA ARG A 89 -22.43 5.17 -3.83
C ARG A 89 -21.00 5.50 -4.29
N LYS A 90 -20.59 6.76 -4.27
CA LYS A 90 -19.22 7.16 -4.65
C LYS A 90 -18.24 6.73 -3.58
N LYS A 91 -18.57 7.00 -2.31
CA LYS A 91 -17.78 6.57 -1.15
C LYS A 91 -17.70 5.03 -1.09
N LEU A 92 -18.81 4.34 -1.28
CA LEU A 92 -18.86 2.87 -1.31
C LEU A 92 -17.96 2.29 -2.41
N LYS A 93 -18.00 2.84 -3.63
CA LYS A 93 -17.14 2.40 -4.74
C LYS A 93 -15.65 2.59 -4.41
N LEU A 94 -15.28 3.73 -3.81
CA LEU A 94 -13.91 4.00 -3.40
C LEU A 94 -13.46 3.00 -2.33
N LEU A 95 -14.23 2.81 -1.26
CA LEU A 95 -13.89 1.89 -0.17
C LEU A 95 -13.78 0.44 -0.67
N ALA A 96 -14.74 0.00 -1.48
CA ALA A 96 -14.72 -1.32 -2.10
C ALA A 96 -13.48 -1.50 -3.00
N SER A 97 -13.09 -0.47 -3.77
CA SER A 97 -11.88 -0.54 -4.59
C SER A 97 -10.61 -0.66 -3.75
N LEU A 98 -10.49 0.09 -2.65
CA LEU A 98 -9.33 0.00 -1.75
C LEU A 98 -9.23 -1.36 -1.07
N VAL A 99 -10.35 -1.87 -0.55
CA VAL A 99 -10.41 -3.20 0.08
C VAL A 99 -10.09 -4.30 -0.96
N GLY A 100 -10.64 -4.18 -2.17
CA GLY A 100 -10.38 -5.12 -3.26
C GLY A 100 -8.92 -5.12 -3.71
N LEU A 101 -8.28 -3.96 -3.84
CA LEU A 101 -6.86 -3.84 -4.16
C LEU A 101 -5.98 -4.41 -3.05
N PHE A 102 -6.31 -4.18 -1.78
CA PHE A 102 -5.58 -4.76 -0.65
C PHE A 102 -5.67 -6.29 -0.66
N PHE A 103 -6.89 -6.83 -0.81
CA PHE A 103 -7.11 -8.27 -0.81
C PHE A 103 -6.43 -8.96 -2.00
N SER A 104 -6.63 -8.44 -3.22
CA SER A 104 -5.98 -8.98 -4.42
C SER A 104 -4.46 -8.89 -4.36
N GLY A 105 -3.90 -7.80 -3.85
CA GLY A 105 -2.46 -7.67 -3.61
C GLY A 105 -1.94 -8.68 -2.60
N GLY A 106 -2.67 -8.91 -1.50
CA GLY A 106 -2.31 -9.91 -0.48
C GLY A 106 -2.35 -11.34 -1.04
N VAL A 107 -3.39 -11.69 -1.79
CA VAL A 107 -3.52 -13.01 -2.45
C VAL A 107 -2.43 -13.20 -3.50
N ALA A 108 -2.19 -12.21 -4.35
CA ALA A 108 -1.11 -12.25 -5.35
C ALA A 108 0.26 -12.39 -4.68
N GLY A 109 0.49 -11.69 -3.56
CA GLY A 109 1.71 -11.82 -2.77
C GLY A 109 1.89 -13.21 -2.17
N ALA A 110 0.84 -13.79 -1.60
CA ALA A 110 0.87 -15.15 -1.05
C ALA A 110 1.14 -16.22 -2.12
N ILE A 111 0.47 -16.11 -3.28
CA ILE A 111 0.69 -17.00 -4.43
C ILE A 111 2.12 -16.82 -4.96
N GLY A 112 2.58 -15.57 -5.12
CA GLY A 112 3.93 -15.25 -5.57
C GLY A 112 4.99 -15.83 -4.63
N PHE A 113 4.82 -15.68 -3.32
CA PHE A 113 5.73 -16.26 -2.34
C PHE A 113 5.69 -17.80 -2.35
N LYS A 114 4.51 -18.41 -2.52
CA LYS A 114 4.40 -19.87 -2.63
C LYS A 114 5.16 -20.43 -3.83
N GLN A 115 5.17 -19.72 -4.97
CA GLN A 115 5.80 -20.19 -6.21
C GLN A 115 7.29 -19.84 -6.30
N LEU A 116 7.66 -18.63 -5.86
CA LEU A 116 8.99 -18.05 -6.08
C LEU A 116 9.78 -17.83 -4.78
N GLY A 117 9.19 -18.13 -3.62
CA GLY A 117 9.79 -17.87 -2.32
C GLY A 117 10.18 -16.40 -2.16
N PHE A 118 11.38 -16.17 -1.63
CA PHE A 118 11.92 -14.82 -1.44
C PHE A 118 12.18 -14.07 -2.75
N ALA A 119 12.28 -14.74 -3.91
CA ALA A 119 12.42 -14.06 -5.20
C ALA A 119 11.16 -13.25 -5.58
N ALA A 120 9.99 -13.55 -4.97
CA ALA A 120 8.79 -12.71 -5.12
C ALA A 120 9.02 -11.25 -4.67
N SER A 121 9.89 -11.03 -3.68
CA SER A 121 10.25 -9.68 -3.23
C SER A 121 11.06 -8.89 -4.28
N LEU A 122 11.83 -9.58 -5.13
CA LEU A 122 12.59 -8.95 -6.23
C LEU A 122 11.65 -8.43 -7.31
N ILE A 123 10.56 -9.14 -7.60
CA ILE A 123 9.53 -8.67 -8.53
C ILE A 123 8.90 -7.39 -8.02
N LEU A 124 8.53 -7.34 -6.72
CA LEU A 124 7.98 -6.14 -6.10
C LEU A 124 9.00 -4.98 -6.12
N ALA A 125 10.26 -5.26 -5.83
CA ALA A 125 11.33 -4.27 -5.90
C ALA A 125 11.53 -3.73 -7.34
N ALA A 126 11.47 -4.59 -8.35
CA ALA A 126 11.58 -4.20 -9.75
C ALA A 126 10.42 -3.30 -10.19
N ILE A 127 9.19 -3.62 -9.79
CA ILE A 127 8.02 -2.76 -10.03
C ILE A 127 8.24 -1.39 -9.38
N LEU A 128 8.64 -1.34 -8.11
CA LEU A 128 8.91 -0.07 -7.42
C LEU A 128 10.05 0.73 -8.05
N LEU A 129 11.11 0.07 -8.51
CA LEU A 129 12.23 0.72 -9.18
C LEU A 129 11.78 1.34 -10.51
N THR A 130 10.96 0.62 -11.27
CA THR A 130 10.39 1.09 -12.54
C THR A 130 9.49 2.30 -12.32
N LEU A 131 8.65 2.29 -11.29
CA LEU A 131 7.81 3.44 -10.95
C LEU A 131 8.61 4.63 -10.42
N ALA A 132 9.71 4.37 -9.72
CA ALA A 132 10.55 5.41 -9.14
C ALA A 132 11.53 6.04 -10.13
N ILE A 133 11.89 5.37 -11.23
CA ILE A 133 12.91 5.88 -12.16
C ILE A 133 12.43 7.14 -12.89
N VAL A 134 11.16 7.19 -13.28
CA VAL A 134 10.57 8.33 -13.99
C VAL A 134 10.65 9.63 -13.17
N PRO A 135 10.10 9.71 -11.94
CA PRO A 135 10.17 10.94 -11.14
C PRO A 135 11.61 11.31 -10.75
N VAL A 136 12.51 10.33 -10.60
CA VAL A 136 13.93 10.60 -10.30
C VAL A 136 14.63 11.24 -11.50
N LEU A 137 14.35 10.76 -12.72
CA LEU A 137 14.89 11.35 -13.94
C LEU A 137 14.34 12.78 -14.14
N ASP A 138 13.05 12.99 -13.87
CA ASP A 138 12.44 14.32 -13.95
C ASP A 138 13.09 15.30 -12.96
N ASP A 139 13.29 14.89 -11.70
CA ASP A 139 13.90 15.74 -10.68
C ASP A 139 15.39 16.04 -10.97
N LEU A 140 16.13 15.06 -11.51
CA LEU A 140 17.51 15.23 -11.94
C LEU A 140 17.61 16.21 -13.13
N ASN A 141 16.72 16.09 -14.11
CA ASN A 141 16.64 17.01 -15.25
C ASN A 141 16.35 18.45 -14.81
N VAL A 142 15.46 18.64 -13.83
CA VAL A 142 15.15 19.96 -13.26
C VAL A 142 16.36 20.54 -12.52
N ARG A 143 17.06 19.73 -11.73
CA ARG A 143 18.29 20.15 -11.01
C ARG A 143 19.42 20.50 -11.97
N LEU A 144 19.63 19.70 -13.01
CA LEU A 144 20.65 19.96 -14.03
C LEU A 144 20.37 21.27 -14.78
N LYS A 145 19.10 21.52 -15.16
CA LYS A 145 18.69 22.80 -15.77
C LYS A 145 18.85 24.00 -14.84
N HIS A 146 18.65 23.83 -13.53
CA HIS A 146 18.88 24.90 -12.56
C HIS A 146 20.36 25.18 -12.31
N ALA A 147 21.20 24.14 -12.28
CA ALA A 147 22.65 24.28 -12.17
C ALA A 147 23.20 25.02 -13.40
N TRP A 148 22.81 24.59 -14.60
CA TRP A 148 23.20 25.23 -15.87
C TRP A 148 22.76 26.70 -16.00
N ARG A 149 21.67 27.11 -15.33
CA ARG A 149 21.18 28.50 -15.36
C ARG A 149 21.84 29.39 -14.30
N LYS A 150 22.55 28.82 -13.32
CA LYS A 150 23.34 29.59 -12.35
C LYS A 150 24.74 29.92 -12.85
N ASP A 151 25.20 29.22 -13.88
CA ASP A 151 26.53 29.39 -14.49
C ASP A 151 26.51 30.32 -15.73
N LEU A 152 25.37 30.96 -16.04
CA LEU A 152 25.18 31.98 -17.09
C LEU A 152 24.80 33.32 -16.48
#